data_AF-A0A7C8A6C3-F1
#
_entry.id   AF-A0A7C8A6C3-F1
#
_cell.length_a   1.000
_cell.length_b   1.000
_cell.length_c   1.000
_cell.angle_alpha   90.00
_cell.angle_beta   90.00
_cell.angle_gamma   90.00
#
_symmetry.space_group_name_H-M   'P 1'
#
loop_
_entity.id
_entity.type
_entity.pdbx_description
1 polymer ?
#
loop_
_entity_poly.entity_id
_entity_poly.type
_entity_poly.pdbx_seq_one_letter_code
_entity_poly.pdbx_strand_id
1 'polypeptide(L)' 'MQPIDKARLCLNTIRERKAVDPVLLHVEDLTSVTDYFLITSGKSTRQVQAISRHLQNTLREEG' A
#
# COMPACT_ATOMS: atom_id res chain seq x y z
N MET A 1 6.23 -9.44 11.68
CA MET A 1 4.92 -9.22 11.05
C MET A 1 4.77 -10.20 9.88
N GLN A 2 3.65 -10.91 9.73
CA GLN A 2 3.44 -11.78 8.56
C GLN A 2 3.23 -10.93 7.29
N PRO A 3 3.49 -11.45 6.07
CA PRO A 3 3.33 -10.68 4.83
C PRO A 3 1.93 -10.06 4.65
N ILE A 4 0.89 -10.83 4.97
CA ILE A 4 -0.51 -10.36 4.89
C ILE A 4 -0.81 -9.22 5.88
N ASP A 5 -0.19 -9.22 7.06
CA ASP A 5 -0.38 -8.16 8.05
C ASP A 5 0.24 -6.86 7.55
N LYS A 6 1.43 -6.94 6.93
CA LYS A 6 2.09 -5.78 6.30
C LYS A 6 1.26 -5.24 5.14
N ALA A 7 0.71 -6.12 4.30
CA ALA A 7 -0.18 -5.73 3.21
C ALA A 7 -1.44 -5.02 3.70
N ARG A 8 -2.06 -5.51 4.78
CA ARG A 8 -3.23 -4.90 5.42
C ARG A 8 -2.90 -3.55 6.07
N LEU A 9 -1.74 -3.43 6.72
CA LEU A 9 -1.25 -2.17 7.24
C LEU A 9 -1.15 -1.15 6.11
N CYS A 10 -0.46 -1.48 5.02
CA CYS A 10 -0.35 -0.61 3.85
C CYS A 10 -1.73 -0.18 3.31
N LEU A 11 -2.67 -1.12 3.16
CA LEU A 11 -4.03 -0.85 2.68
C LEU A 11 -4.77 0.14 3.59
N ASN A 12 -4.66 -0.02 4.91
CA ASN A 12 -5.29 0.88 5.87
C ASN A 12 -4.65 2.27 5.83
N THR A 13 -3.32 2.34 5.80
CA THR A 13 -2.57 3.60 5.75
C THR A 13 -2.90 4.43 4.50
N ILE A 14 -3.00 3.82 3.31
CA ILE A 14 -3.35 4.58 2.10
C ILE A 14 -4.80 5.11 2.14
N ARG A 15 -5.72 4.43 2.85
CA ARG A 15 -7.13 4.88 3.01
C ARG A 15 -7.24 6.16 3.81
N GLU A 16 -6.34 6.42 4.75
CA GLU A 16 -6.27 7.68 5.51
C GLU A 16 -6.05 8.91 4.61
N ARG A 17 -5.40 8.70 3.45
CA ARG A 17 -5.19 9.73 2.42
C ARG A 17 -6.21 9.68 1.28
N LYS A 18 -7.35 9.01 1.52
CA LYS A 18 -8.47 8.87 0.57
C LYS A 18 -8.01 8.33 -0.79
N ALA A 19 -7.12 7.34 -0.76
CA ALA A 19 -6.68 6.65 -1.97
C ALA A 19 -7.88 6.03 -2.70
N VAL A 20 -7.84 6.07 -4.02
CA VAL A 20 -8.96 5.71 -4.91
C VAL A 20 -8.77 4.27 -5.37
N ASP A 21 -9.85 3.50 -5.32
CA ASP A 21 -9.96 2.11 -5.78
C ASP A 21 -8.75 1.24 -5.41
N PRO A 22 -8.40 1.13 -4.11
CA PRO A 22 -7.29 0.29 -3.70
C PRO A 22 -7.63 -1.19 -3.89
N VAL A 23 -6.75 -1.92 -4.56
CA VAL A 23 -6.85 -3.36 -4.82
C VAL A 23 -5.60 -4.05 -4.27
N LEU A 24 -5.82 -5.08 -3.45
CA LEU A 24 -4.75 -5.93 -2.94
C LEU A 24 -4.79 -7.28 -3.69
N LEU A 25 -3.69 -7.64 -4.33
CA LEU A 25 -3.52 -8.86 -5.10
C LEU A 25 -2.53 -9.78 -4.39
N HIS A 26 -2.90 -11.04 -4.18
CA HIS A 26 -1.97 -12.10 -3.77
C HIS A 26 -1.32 -12.68 -5.03
N VAL A 27 0.00 -12.62 -5.11
CA VAL A 27 0.78 -12.91 -6.34
C VAL A 27 1.93 -13.88 -6.09
N GLU A 28 2.04 -14.44 -4.89
CA GLU A 28 3.09 -15.39 -4.50
C GLU A 28 3.18 -16.61 -5.44
N ASP A 29 2.03 -17.10 -5.91
CA ASP A 29 1.95 -18.21 -6.87
C ASP A 29 2.35 -17.82 -8.31
N LEU A 30 2.45 -16.53 -8.60
CA LEU A 30 2.76 -15.99 -9.93
C LEU A 30 4.20 -15.50 -10.04
N THR A 31 4.83 -15.11 -8.93
CA THR A 31 6.19 -14.57 -8.91
C THR A 31 6.88 -14.80 -7.57
N SER A 32 8.18 -15.10 -7.62
CA SER A 32 9.03 -15.22 -6.42
C SER A 32 9.56 -13.88 -5.90
N VAL A 33 9.19 -12.76 -6.52
CA VAL A 33 9.71 -11.42 -6.15
C VAL A 33 8.98 -10.85 -4.93
N THR A 34 7.67 -11.09 -4.83
CA THR A 34 6.84 -10.55 -3.73
C THR A 34 5.57 -11.36 -3.55
N ASP A 35 5.01 -11.35 -2.34
CA ASP A 35 3.79 -12.08 -2.02
C ASP A 35 2.53 -11.28 -2.39
N TYR A 36 2.57 -9.95 -2.31
CA TYR A 36 1.40 -9.08 -2.52
C TYR A 36 1.72 -7.82 -3.33
N PHE A 37 0.79 -7.46 -4.23
CA PHE A 37 0.72 -6.12 -4.81
C PHE A 37 -0.44 -5.32 -4.24
N LEU A 38 -0.18 -4.08 -3.86
CA LEU A 38 -1.20 -3.08 -3.52
C LEU A 38 -1.21 -2.01 -4.60
N ILE A 39 -2.29 -1.98 -5.39
CA ILE A 39 -2.49 -1.02 -6.47
C ILE A 39 -3.55 -0.02 -6.03
N THR A 40 -3.32 1.27 -6.25
CA THR A 40 -4.29 2.32 -5.93
C THR A 40 -4.05 3.55 -6.80
N SER A 41 -5.02 4.47 -6.82
CA SER A 41 -4.97 5.70 -7.59
C SER A 41 -5.16 6.94 -6.70
N GLY A 42 -4.82 8.11 -7.25
CA GLY A 42 -5.17 9.40 -6.67
C GLY A 42 -5.81 10.29 -7.72
N LYS A 43 -6.67 11.23 -7.30
CA LYS A 43 -7.37 12.17 -8.20
C LYS A 43 -6.46 13.26 -8.78
N SER A 44 -5.21 13.35 -8.32
CA SER A 44 -4.20 14.29 -8.81
C SER A 44 -2.80 13.79 -8.46
N THR A 45 -1.79 14.26 -9.18
CA THR A 45 -0.37 14.00 -8.87
C THR A 45 -0.02 14.37 -7.43
N ARG A 46 -0.55 15.50 -6.92
CA ARG A 46 -0.33 15.92 -5.54
C ARG A 46 -0.90 14.92 -4.54
N GLN A 47 -2.08 14.35 -4.81
CA GLN A 47 -2.68 13.34 -3.95
C GLN A 47 -1.87 12.03 -3.98
N VAL A 48 -1.45 11.57 -5.17
CA VAL A 48 -0.61 10.37 -5.32
C VAL A 48 0.67 10.51 -4.48
N GLN A 49 1.34 11.65 -4.57
CA GLN A 49 2.53 11.93 -3.78
C GLN A 49 2.23 11.98 -2.27
N ALA A 50 1.10 12.53 -1.86
CA ALA A 50 0.70 12.56 -0.45
C ALA A 50 0.41 11.16 0.12
N ILE A 51 -0.25 10.30 -0.66
CA ILE A 51 -0.47 8.88 -0.30
C ILE A 51 0.87 8.18 -0.13
N SER A 52 1.76 8.29 -1.12
CA SER A 52 3.08 7.64 -1.11
C SER A 52 3.94 8.09 0.08
N ARG A 53 4.04 9.40 0.32
CA ARG A 53 4.80 9.94 1.47
C ARG A 53 4.24 9.48 2.81
N HIS A 54 2.91 9.50 2.96
CA HIS A 54 2.25 9.04 4.19
C HIS A 54 2.57 7.57 4.45
N LEU A 55 2.42 6.71 3.44
CA LEU A 55 2.75 5.30 3.53
C LEU A 55 4.22 5.06 3.90
N GLN A 56 5.16 5.76 3.24
CA GLN A 56 6.59 5.62 3.52
C GLN A 56 6.95 6.05 4.94
N ASN A 57 6.33 7.12 5.46
CA ASN A 57 6.59 7.58 6.82
C ASN A 57 6.03 6.61 7.86
N THR A 58 4.77 6.19 7.72
CA THR A 58 4.16 5.22 8.64
C THR A 58 4.93 3.89 8.68
N LEU A 59 5.34 3.36 7.52
CA LEU A 59 6.11 2.11 7.48
C LEU A 59 7.53 2.23 8.06
N ARG A 60 8.10 3.44 8.15
CA ARG A 60 9.38 3.67 8.84
C ARG A 60 9.20 3.70 10.36
N GLU A 61 8.06 4.17 10.84
CA GLU A 61 7.74 4.27 12.27
C GLU A 61 7.32 2.91 12.86
N GLU A 62 6.60 2.11 12.07
CA GLU A 62 6.15 0.75 12.41
C GLU A 62 7.19 -0.35 12.09
N GLY A 63 8.40 0.05 11.69
CA GLY A 63 9.47 -0.82 11.18
C GLY A 63 10.28 -1.52 12.25
#